data_AF-A0A9D2E1S5-F1
#
_entry.id   AF-A0A9D2E1S5-F1
#
_cell.length_a   1.000
_cell.length_b   1.000
_cell.length_c   1.000
_cell.angle_alpha   90.00
_cell.angle_beta   90.00
_cell.angle_gamma   90.00
#
_symmetry.space_group_name_H-M   'P 1'
#
loop_
_entity.id
_entity.type
_entity.pdbx_description
1 polymer ?
#
loop_
_entity_poly.entity_id
_entity_poly.type
_entity_poly.pdbx_seq_one_letter_code
_entity_poly.pdbx_strand_id
1 'polypeptide(L)'
;MEISRIGATASFGRAFTTKEKQEWKQLEQQSRQELGLGRTTAVVFDFNIPSEHGYNTAIGTTLSENSQGFMNFVQDMTGANAMLLGPQGQISSFNTCPYSGTTFSLGEHLIDLKLLSGDDYGNILPLERVQQFDRDYDGDPRRRDKKVDYGYVIGDNYDPGVQNIALNEAFENFQNLPKHSKLKKEFAQFKKDNTYWLEKDALYDALAQEHGVTDSTKWPEKDRDLFSGKYSKHDVNKRVSELKSKYADLIEQKEFNQFLIDKQQQAAKKQYNDKGFKTYGDCLVGFSDKERWAHKSCFKDNEYMGCKNSDKTVQTWGFPALDYSKLGTPDHPGETGELLAHKFDSFFKRYDGVRIDAAWQIVNPYTYTMNNGTPEEVKNQPKLRDNVIKIIEKSASKAGKLDKDSLLFELLGENAQEGIKLTQGKYPHIHITRYAHKTWGRPAYYETQGYKPGDYTIGVGTHDDITLRELASNKETRLEQSEFLSKDLKLNTHELVGSEENFRNAKTAELFTTKNQFFTLPDMFGMSEKINQPGTQNGVDSNNWTVRIPTDYESFYYQQLSDGYGMNMPDARAKALKAKNSHNQELINKLQTAAAILREKGPNTQADADAQYGANFSKIS
;
A
#
# COMPACT_ATOMS: atom_id res chain seq x y z
N MET A 1 -3.20 -39.32 -27.91
CA MET A 1 -3.52 -39.64 -26.50
C MET A 1 -2.20 -39.62 -25.76
N GLU A 2 -1.69 -38.43 -25.46
CA GLU A 2 -0.43 -38.27 -24.74
C GLU A 2 -0.73 -38.20 -23.24
N ILE A 3 -0.18 -39.15 -22.51
CA ILE A 3 -0.28 -39.25 -21.06
C ILE A 3 0.73 -38.24 -20.49
N SER A 4 0.23 -37.09 -20.03
CA SER A 4 1.03 -36.15 -19.24
C SER A 4 1.46 -36.82 -17.95
N ARG A 5 2.76 -37.07 -17.80
CA ARG A 5 3.35 -37.48 -16.52
C ARG A 5 3.24 -36.31 -15.55
N ILE A 6 2.29 -36.41 -14.61
CA ILE A 6 2.27 -35.59 -13.40
C ILE A 6 3.51 -36.00 -12.60
N GLY A 7 4.57 -35.19 -12.70
CA GLY A 7 5.68 -35.27 -11.78
C GLY A 7 5.20 -34.82 -10.41
N ALA A 8 4.77 -35.76 -9.58
CA ALA A 8 4.54 -35.53 -8.16
C ALA A 8 5.91 -35.20 -7.52
N THR A 9 6.29 -33.92 -7.54
CA THR A 9 7.27 -33.41 -6.59
C THR A 9 6.72 -33.68 -5.20
N ALA A 10 7.52 -34.30 -4.34
CA ALA A 10 7.15 -34.47 -2.94
C ALA A 10 6.80 -33.09 -2.35
N SER A 11 5.50 -32.88 -2.14
CA SER A 11 4.94 -31.66 -1.55
C SER A 11 5.13 -31.75 -0.03
N PHE A 12 5.66 -30.69 0.58
CA PHE A 12 5.93 -30.63 2.01
C PHE A 12 5.08 -29.55 2.68
N GLY A 13 3.76 -29.75 2.78
CA GLY A 13 2.90 -28.96 3.67
C GLY A 13 1.43 -29.34 3.56
N ARG A 14 0.60 -29.11 4.59
CA ARG A 14 -0.80 -29.59 4.61
C ARG A 14 -1.78 -28.42 4.61
N ALA A 15 -2.41 -28.21 3.46
CA ALA A 15 -3.58 -27.38 3.31
C ALA A 15 -4.79 -27.97 4.04
N PHE A 16 -5.69 -27.09 4.49
CA PHE A 16 -6.98 -27.50 5.02
C PHE A 16 -7.81 -28.16 3.92
N THR A 17 -8.59 -29.17 4.28
CA THR A 17 -9.75 -29.58 3.47
C THR A 17 -10.81 -28.49 3.48
N THR A 18 -11.80 -28.57 2.57
CA THR A 18 -12.96 -27.68 2.57
C THR A 18 -13.64 -27.63 3.95
N LYS A 19 -13.87 -28.78 4.59
CA LYS A 19 -14.48 -28.86 5.92
C LYS A 19 -13.62 -28.24 7.01
N GLU A 20 -12.31 -28.52 7.03
CA GLU A 20 -11.38 -27.94 8.01
C GLU A 20 -11.29 -26.42 7.87
N LYS A 21 -11.29 -25.90 6.63
CA LYS A 21 -11.28 -24.45 6.37
C LYS A 21 -12.56 -23.78 6.87
N GLN A 22 -13.72 -24.41 6.70
CA GLN A 22 -14.98 -23.91 7.25
C GLN A 22 -14.95 -23.84 8.78
N GLU A 23 -14.40 -24.87 9.43
CA GLU A 23 -14.26 -24.90 10.89
C GLU A 23 -13.24 -23.89 11.38
N TRP A 24 -12.10 -23.74 10.69
CA TRP A 24 -11.16 -22.66 10.95
C TRP A 24 -11.83 -21.29 10.93
N LYS A 25 -12.66 -20.99 9.92
CA LYS A 25 -13.40 -19.71 9.86
C LYS A 25 -14.34 -19.50 11.04
N GLN A 26 -14.94 -20.56 11.59
CA GLN A 26 -15.76 -20.48 12.80
C GLN A 26 -14.89 -20.21 14.04
N LEU A 27 -13.75 -20.90 14.17
CA LEU A 27 -12.80 -20.69 15.27
C LEU A 27 -12.19 -19.29 15.23
N GLU A 28 -11.90 -18.76 14.04
CA GLU A 28 -11.43 -17.38 13.84
C GLU A 28 -12.45 -16.41 14.42
N GLN A 29 -13.72 -16.51 14.04
CA GLN A 29 -14.79 -15.64 14.55
C GLN A 29 -14.98 -15.74 16.06
N GLN A 30 -14.97 -16.96 16.62
CA GLN A 30 -15.08 -17.18 18.07
C GLN A 30 -13.90 -16.55 18.82
N SER A 31 -12.67 -16.83 18.37
CA SER A 31 -11.46 -16.26 18.98
C SER A 31 -11.42 -14.74 18.89
N ARG A 32 -11.91 -14.18 17.78
CA ARG A 32 -12.03 -12.75 17.55
C ARG A 32 -12.98 -12.07 18.52
N GLN A 33 -14.14 -12.69 18.77
CA GLN A 33 -15.10 -12.21 19.77
C GLN A 33 -14.52 -12.28 21.18
N GLU A 34 -13.90 -13.40 21.54
CA GLU A 34 -13.36 -13.63 22.88
C GLU A 34 -12.15 -12.73 23.20
N LEU A 35 -11.29 -12.45 22.20
CA LEU A 35 -10.18 -11.51 22.32
C LEU A 35 -10.60 -10.03 22.17
N GLY A 36 -11.85 -9.76 21.77
CA GLY A 36 -12.36 -8.40 21.56
C GLY A 36 -11.67 -7.66 20.40
N LEU A 37 -11.33 -8.35 19.32
CA LEU A 37 -10.58 -7.75 18.21
C LEU A 37 -11.47 -6.87 17.33
N GLY A 38 -10.93 -5.71 17.00
CA GLY A 38 -11.37 -4.79 15.96
C GLY A 38 -10.62 -5.06 14.65
N ARG A 39 -10.03 -4.05 14.04
CA ARG A 39 -9.48 -4.14 12.70
C ARG A 39 -8.23 -5.03 12.63
N THR A 40 -8.20 -5.96 11.68
CA THR A 40 -6.99 -6.66 11.24
C THR A 40 -6.67 -6.20 9.83
N THR A 41 -5.58 -5.45 9.65
CA THR A 41 -5.21 -4.83 8.38
C THR A 41 -4.07 -5.56 7.69
N ALA A 42 -4.26 -5.97 6.44
CA ALA A 42 -3.14 -6.36 5.57
C ALA A 42 -2.53 -5.11 4.93
N VAL A 43 -1.22 -4.93 5.00
CA VAL A 43 -0.51 -3.88 4.25
C VAL A 43 -0.20 -4.43 2.86
N VAL A 44 -0.74 -3.80 1.83
CA VAL A 44 -0.75 -4.28 0.45
C VAL A 44 -0.29 -3.18 -0.48
N PHE A 45 0.78 -3.40 -1.22
CA PHE A 45 1.11 -2.59 -2.39
C PHE A 45 0.57 -3.28 -3.64
N ASP A 46 0.15 -2.53 -4.65
CA ASP A 46 -0.39 -3.11 -5.89
C ASP A 46 0.54 -4.13 -6.52
N PHE A 47 1.84 -3.84 -6.54
CA PHE A 47 2.83 -4.78 -7.06
C PHE A 47 2.96 -6.07 -6.25
N ASN A 48 2.53 -6.11 -4.98
CA ASN A 48 2.53 -7.37 -4.21
C ASN A 48 1.52 -8.38 -4.77
N ILE A 49 0.49 -7.91 -5.48
CA ILE A 49 -0.57 -8.76 -5.98
C ILE A 49 -0.01 -9.74 -7.03
N PRO A 50 -0.33 -11.05 -6.93
CA PRO A 50 0.04 -12.00 -7.96
C PRO A 50 -0.64 -11.64 -9.29
N SER A 51 0.05 -11.83 -10.41
CA SER A 51 -0.62 -11.77 -11.71
C SER A 51 -1.55 -12.97 -11.89
N GLU A 52 -2.44 -12.87 -12.87
CA GLU A 52 -3.22 -14.03 -13.33
C GLU A 52 -2.37 -14.86 -14.31
N HIS A 53 -2.51 -16.18 -14.27
CA HIS A 53 -1.85 -17.07 -15.23
C HIS A 53 -2.29 -16.74 -16.67
N GLY A 54 -1.34 -16.54 -17.58
CA GLY A 54 -1.60 -16.17 -18.97
C GLY A 54 -1.80 -14.67 -19.21
N TYR A 55 -1.72 -13.84 -18.16
CA TYR A 55 -1.84 -12.38 -18.23
C TYR A 55 -0.79 -11.68 -17.35
N ASN A 56 0.40 -12.27 -17.18
CA ASN A 56 1.46 -11.71 -16.34
C ASN A 56 2.28 -10.65 -17.08
N THR A 57 1.86 -9.39 -16.98
CA THR A 57 2.57 -8.22 -17.54
C THR A 57 3.72 -7.73 -16.65
N ALA A 58 4.24 -8.58 -15.76
CA ALA A 58 5.30 -8.29 -14.80
C ALA A 58 4.96 -7.29 -13.67
N ILE A 59 3.69 -6.95 -13.48
CA ILE A 59 3.18 -6.22 -12.31
C ILE A 59 1.78 -6.72 -11.93
N GLY A 60 1.46 -6.64 -10.64
CA GLY A 60 0.11 -6.87 -10.12
C GLY A 60 -0.62 -5.57 -9.84
N THR A 61 -1.95 -5.66 -9.70
CA THR A 61 -2.79 -4.53 -9.30
C THR A 61 -3.95 -5.02 -8.44
N THR A 62 -4.28 -4.27 -7.39
CA THR A 62 -5.45 -4.50 -6.52
C THR A 62 -6.77 -4.23 -7.23
N LEU A 63 -6.70 -3.74 -8.47
CA LEU A 63 -7.84 -3.43 -9.32
C LEU A 63 -8.28 -4.63 -10.18
N SER A 64 -7.48 -5.69 -10.22
CA SER A 64 -7.73 -6.86 -11.06
C SER A 64 -8.76 -7.82 -10.48
N GLU A 65 -9.38 -8.65 -11.33
CA GLU A 65 -10.24 -9.74 -10.85
C GLU A 65 -9.46 -10.76 -10.01
N ASN A 66 -8.22 -11.07 -10.40
CA ASN A 66 -7.36 -11.99 -9.66
C ASN A 66 -7.09 -11.51 -8.22
N SER A 67 -6.93 -10.19 -8.04
CA SER A 67 -6.74 -9.60 -6.71
C SER A 67 -7.90 -9.90 -5.76
N GLN A 68 -9.14 -10.00 -6.28
CA GLN A 68 -10.30 -10.38 -5.48
C GLN A 68 -10.19 -11.80 -4.95
N GLY A 69 -9.73 -12.75 -5.78
CA GLY A 69 -9.50 -14.14 -5.37
C GLY A 69 -8.41 -14.24 -4.31
N PHE A 70 -7.27 -13.58 -4.57
CA PHE A 70 -6.13 -13.51 -3.67
C PHE A 70 -6.48 -12.88 -2.31
N MET A 71 -7.18 -11.75 -2.28
CA MET A 71 -7.55 -11.09 -1.03
C MET A 71 -8.60 -11.86 -0.24
N ASN A 72 -9.49 -12.64 -0.90
CA ASN A 72 -10.37 -13.58 -0.16
C ASN A 72 -9.54 -14.66 0.53
N PHE A 73 -8.48 -15.16 -0.10
CA PHE A 73 -7.57 -16.11 0.52
C PHE A 73 -6.86 -15.49 1.74
N VAL A 74 -6.33 -14.26 1.60
CA VAL A 74 -5.75 -13.52 2.73
C VAL A 74 -6.75 -13.37 3.87
N GLN A 75 -7.99 -12.96 3.58
CA GLN A 75 -9.07 -12.85 4.55
C GLN A 75 -9.39 -14.19 5.23
N ASP A 76 -9.56 -15.26 4.46
CA ASP A 76 -9.89 -16.60 4.98
C ASP A 76 -8.81 -17.13 5.92
N MET A 77 -7.52 -16.91 5.60
CA MET A 77 -6.42 -17.45 6.40
C MET A 77 -6.07 -16.60 7.62
N THR A 78 -6.38 -15.30 7.61
CA THR A 78 -5.91 -14.37 8.65
C THR A 78 -7.00 -13.69 9.48
N GLY A 79 -8.25 -13.67 8.98
CA GLY A 79 -9.31 -12.84 9.53
C GLY A 79 -9.10 -11.34 9.24
N ALA A 80 -8.26 -10.99 8.25
CA ALA A 80 -8.13 -9.62 7.78
C ALA A 80 -9.48 -9.09 7.30
N ASN A 81 -9.83 -7.87 7.70
CA ASN A 81 -11.08 -7.20 7.32
C ASN A 81 -10.83 -5.79 6.75
N ALA A 82 -9.56 -5.45 6.55
CA ALA A 82 -9.14 -4.24 5.89
C ALA A 82 -7.80 -4.45 5.17
N MET A 83 -7.55 -3.65 4.14
CA MET A 83 -6.21 -3.45 3.57
C MET A 83 -5.80 -1.99 3.73
N LEU A 84 -4.53 -1.78 4.06
CA LEU A 84 -3.86 -0.50 3.85
C LEU A 84 -3.11 -0.61 2.52
N LEU A 85 -3.62 0.11 1.53
CA LEU A 85 -3.01 0.24 0.22
C LEU A 85 -1.82 1.18 0.32
N GLY A 86 -0.68 0.78 -0.22
CA GLY A 86 0.41 1.70 -0.50
C GLY A 86 -0.05 2.85 -1.41
N PRO A 87 0.72 3.94 -1.53
CA PRO A 87 0.36 5.04 -2.40
C PRO A 87 0.15 4.60 -3.86
N GLN A 88 -0.97 4.96 -4.46
CA GLN A 88 -1.38 4.55 -5.82
C GLN A 88 -1.10 5.63 -6.89
N GLY A 89 -0.26 6.60 -6.55
CA GLY A 89 0.07 7.73 -7.43
C GLY A 89 0.89 7.33 -8.66
N GLN A 90 0.98 8.24 -9.64
CA GLN A 90 1.81 8.05 -10.82
C GLN A 90 3.30 8.08 -10.44
N ILE A 91 3.99 6.95 -10.66
CA ILE A 91 5.45 6.81 -10.56
C ILE A 91 6.12 6.97 -11.93
N SER A 92 7.46 6.91 -11.97
CA SER A 92 8.23 6.99 -13.21
C SER A 92 9.25 5.85 -13.31
N SER A 93 9.79 5.62 -14.50
CA SER A 93 10.87 4.66 -14.73
C SER A 93 12.17 5.00 -13.99
N PHE A 94 12.42 6.29 -13.72
CA PHE A 94 13.57 6.78 -12.97
C PHE A 94 13.37 6.71 -11.45
N ASN A 95 12.11 6.70 -11.01
CA ASN A 95 11.75 6.61 -9.60
C ASN A 95 10.47 5.81 -9.43
N THR A 96 10.64 4.55 -9.06
CA THR A 96 9.57 3.57 -8.86
C THR A 96 9.03 3.54 -7.43
N CYS A 97 9.52 4.44 -6.56
CA CYS A 97 9.05 4.53 -5.18
C CYS A 97 7.59 5.04 -5.16
N PRO A 98 6.63 4.27 -4.62
CA PRO A 98 5.24 4.71 -4.49
C PRO A 98 5.11 6.04 -3.71
N TYR A 99 6.00 6.27 -2.73
CA TYR A 99 6.01 7.50 -1.93
C TYR A 99 6.46 8.74 -2.69
N SER A 100 6.95 8.58 -3.92
CA SER A 100 7.25 9.69 -4.85
C SER A 100 6.16 9.96 -5.87
N GLY A 101 5.08 9.17 -5.83
CA GLY A 101 3.97 9.28 -6.76
C GLY A 101 3.18 10.58 -6.60
N THR A 102 2.30 10.82 -7.55
CA THR A 102 1.33 11.92 -7.48
C THR A 102 0.29 11.70 -6.37
N THR A 103 -0.29 12.78 -5.86
CA THR A 103 -1.44 12.75 -4.93
C THR A 103 -2.77 12.68 -5.71
N PHE A 104 -2.93 13.51 -6.74
CA PHE A 104 -4.18 13.65 -7.46
C PHE A 104 -4.37 12.62 -8.57
N SER A 105 -3.39 12.41 -9.45
CA SER A 105 -3.47 11.34 -10.46
C SER A 105 -3.19 9.97 -9.84
N LEU A 106 -3.77 8.93 -10.41
CA LEU A 106 -3.41 7.54 -10.12
C LEU A 106 -2.39 7.05 -11.16
N GLY A 107 -1.60 6.05 -10.82
CA GLY A 107 -0.59 5.51 -11.71
C GLY A 107 -1.16 4.70 -12.88
N GLU A 108 -0.77 5.06 -14.10
CA GLU A 108 -1.17 4.35 -15.33
C GLU A 108 -0.76 2.87 -15.33
N HIS A 109 0.34 2.54 -14.65
CA HIS A 109 0.85 1.18 -14.42
C HIS A 109 -0.08 0.29 -13.58
N LEU A 110 -1.09 0.86 -12.93
CA LEU A 110 -2.06 0.14 -12.12
C LEU A 110 -3.31 -0.28 -12.91
N ILE A 111 -3.50 0.23 -14.13
CA ILE A 111 -4.64 -0.12 -14.99
C ILE A 111 -4.53 -1.60 -15.35
N ASP A 112 -5.53 -2.39 -14.95
CA ASP A 112 -5.65 -3.77 -15.40
C ASP A 112 -6.04 -3.78 -16.88
N LEU A 113 -5.08 -4.19 -17.71
CA LEU A 113 -5.24 -4.29 -19.17
C LEU A 113 -6.29 -5.33 -19.57
N LYS A 114 -6.46 -6.41 -18.79
CA LYS A 114 -7.47 -7.45 -19.08
C LYS A 114 -8.87 -6.88 -19.02
N LEU A 115 -9.16 -6.01 -18.05
CA LEU A 115 -10.48 -5.38 -17.91
C LEU A 115 -10.86 -4.53 -19.14
N LEU A 116 -9.88 -3.96 -19.85
CA LEU A 116 -10.12 -3.16 -21.06
C LEU A 116 -10.71 -3.98 -22.22
N SER A 117 -10.65 -5.31 -22.14
CA SER A 117 -11.30 -6.24 -23.08
C SER A 117 -12.78 -6.47 -22.79
N GLY A 118 -13.33 -5.94 -21.70
CA GLY A 118 -14.72 -6.14 -21.31
C GLY A 118 -15.69 -5.11 -21.91
N ASP A 119 -16.98 -5.47 -21.95
CA ASP A 119 -18.06 -4.62 -22.46
C ASP A 119 -18.20 -3.28 -21.73
N ASP A 120 -17.92 -3.24 -20.44
CA ASP A 120 -17.94 -2.01 -19.64
C ASP A 120 -16.86 -1.00 -20.04
N TYR A 121 -15.84 -1.47 -20.76
CA TYR A 121 -14.76 -0.67 -21.34
C TYR A 121 -14.85 -0.62 -22.87
N GLY A 122 -15.95 -1.06 -23.46
CA GLY A 122 -16.17 -1.00 -24.91
C GLY A 122 -15.24 -1.90 -25.72
N ASN A 123 -14.65 -2.93 -25.10
CA ASN A 123 -13.73 -3.87 -25.76
C ASN A 123 -12.54 -3.17 -26.47
N ILE A 124 -12.01 -2.10 -25.85
CA ILE A 124 -10.98 -1.24 -26.46
C ILE A 124 -9.58 -1.87 -26.48
N LEU A 125 -9.35 -2.97 -25.78
CA LEU A 125 -8.11 -3.74 -25.88
C LEU A 125 -8.45 -5.23 -25.98
N PRO A 126 -8.11 -5.93 -27.09
CA PRO A 126 -8.42 -7.35 -27.23
C PRO A 126 -7.72 -8.22 -26.18
N LEU A 127 -8.41 -9.24 -25.67
CA LEU A 127 -7.85 -10.16 -24.67
C LEU A 127 -6.58 -10.88 -25.18
N GLU A 128 -6.58 -11.28 -26.46
CA GLU A 128 -5.43 -11.92 -27.10
C GLU A 128 -4.19 -11.02 -27.09
N ARG A 129 -4.37 -9.70 -27.17
CA ARG A 129 -3.28 -8.72 -27.09
C ARG A 129 -2.63 -8.72 -25.71
N VAL A 130 -3.43 -8.80 -24.66
CA VAL A 130 -2.92 -8.90 -23.28
C VAL A 130 -2.15 -10.21 -23.06
N GLN A 131 -2.66 -11.33 -23.59
CA GLN A 131 -1.95 -12.61 -23.54
C GLN A 131 -0.64 -12.60 -24.34
N GLN A 132 -0.62 -11.83 -25.43
CA GLN A 132 0.60 -11.66 -26.22
C GLN A 132 1.70 -10.99 -25.38
N PHE A 133 1.38 -9.96 -24.58
CA PHE A 133 2.37 -9.37 -23.68
C PHE A 133 2.94 -10.42 -22.70
N ASP A 134 2.12 -11.27 -22.09
CA ASP A 134 2.67 -12.33 -21.23
C ASP A 134 3.64 -13.26 -22.00
N ARG A 135 3.27 -13.68 -23.23
CA ARG A 135 4.09 -14.57 -24.07
C ARG A 135 5.38 -13.92 -24.58
N ASP A 136 5.34 -12.63 -24.87
CA ASP A 136 6.45 -11.87 -25.48
C ASP A 136 7.46 -11.39 -24.41
N TYR A 137 7.22 -11.66 -23.12
CA TYR A 137 8.18 -11.36 -22.07
C TYR A 137 9.48 -12.15 -22.25
N ASP A 138 10.59 -11.43 -22.36
CA ASP A 138 11.92 -11.94 -22.68
C ASP A 138 12.87 -12.04 -21.46
N GLY A 139 12.42 -11.60 -20.28
CA GLY A 139 13.16 -11.74 -19.01
C GLY A 139 13.01 -13.13 -18.34
N ASP A 140 13.53 -13.29 -17.11
CA ASP A 140 13.41 -14.55 -16.35
C ASP A 140 11.98 -14.72 -15.77
N PRO A 141 11.17 -15.69 -16.23
CA PRO A 141 9.80 -15.87 -15.76
C PRO A 141 9.70 -16.15 -14.26
N ARG A 142 10.71 -16.81 -13.67
CA ARG A 142 10.74 -17.11 -12.22
C ARG A 142 11.03 -15.86 -11.41
N ARG A 143 11.83 -14.92 -11.96
CA ARG A 143 12.05 -13.62 -11.35
C ARG A 143 10.79 -12.78 -11.46
N ARG A 144 10.18 -12.70 -12.66
CA ARG A 144 8.94 -11.95 -12.91
C ARG A 144 7.80 -12.34 -11.98
N ASP A 145 7.71 -13.62 -11.61
CA ASP A 145 6.67 -14.12 -10.72
C ASP A 145 6.80 -13.59 -9.27
N LYS A 146 8.02 -13.31 -8.82
CA LYS A 146 8.32 -12.87 -7.43
C LYS A 146 8.79 -11.43 -7.33
N LYS A 147 9.11 -10.80 -8.46
CA LYS A 147 9.61 -9.42 -8.54
C LYS A 147 9.02 -8.68 -9.73
N VAL A 148 8.66 -7.42 -9.52
CA VAL A 148 8.23 -6.52 -10.59
C VAL A 148 9.36 -6.30 -11.58
N ASP A 149 9.00 -6.22 -12.86
CA ASP A 149 9.89 -5.75 -13.91
C ASP A 149 9.40 -4.38 -14.42
N TYR A 150 9.84 -3.31 -13.73
CA TYR A 150 9.43 -1.95 -14.10
C TYR A 150 9.92 -1.53 -15.48
N GLY A 151 11.03 -2.10 -15.96
CA GLY A 151 11.54 -1.86 -17.31
C GLY A 151 10.54 -2.40 -18.33
N TYR A 152 10.06 -3.63 -18.15
CA TYR A 152 9.04 -4.21 -19.02
C TYR A 152 7.69 -3.48 -18.94
N VAL A 153 7.27 -3.09 -17.73
CA VAL A 153 5.95 -2.48 -17.49
C VAL A 153 5.88 -1.03 -17.98
N ILE A 154 6.83 -0.20 -17.52
CA ILE A 154 6.81 1.26 -17.71
C ILE A 154 7.72 1.67 -18.88
N GLY A 155 8.82 0.95 -19.11
CA GLY A 155 9.81 1.30 -20.13
C GLY A 155 10.78 2.39 -19.65
N ASP A 156 11.40 3.07 -20.61
CA ASP A 156 12.24 4.25 -20.40
C ASP A 156 11.93 5.36 -21.43
N ASN A 157 12.84 6.33 -21.59
CA ASN A 157 12.64 7.44 -22.53
C ASN A 157 12.74 7.04 -24.02
N TYR A 158 13.29 5.86 -24.31
CA TYR A 158 13.57 5.38 -25.67
C TYR A 158 12.72 4.17 -26.04
N ASP A 159 12.40 3.31 -25.07
CA ASP A 159 11.61 2.11 -25.26
C ASP A 159 10.36 2.12 -24.36
N PRO A 160 9.15 2.29 -24.90
CA PRO A 160 7.93 2.32 -24.11
C PRO A 160 7.61 0.92 -23.56
N GLY A 161 7.30 0.85 -22.26
CA GLY A 161 6.87 -0.41 -21.65
C GLY A 161 5.49 -0.86 -22.15
N VAL A 162 5.15 -2.12 -21.89
CA VAL A 162 3.90 -2.73 -22.37
C VAL A 162 2.65 -1.99 -21.90
N GLN A 163 2.70 -1.34 -20.73
CA GLN A 163 1.57 -0.56 -20.25
C GLN A 163 1.30 0.65 -21.17
N ASN A 164 2.35 1.37 -21.57
CA ASN A 164 2.19 2.54 -22.45
C ASN A 164 1.69 2.10 -23.84
N ILE A 165 2.27 1.04 -24.40
CA ILE A 165 1.86 0.46 -25.68
C ILE A 165 0.37 0.11 -25.65
N ALA A 166 -0.07 -0.62 -24.62
CA ALA A 166 -1.46 -1.04 -24.50
C ALA A 166 -2.44 0.13 -24.32
N LEU A 167 -2.06 1.17 -23.57
CA LEU A 167 -2.90 2.35 -23.36
C LEU A 167 -2.97 3.26 -24.60
N ASN A 168 -1.93 3.26 -25.45
CA ASN A 168 -1.97 3.89 -26.77
C ASN A 168 -2.99 3.18 -27.67
N GLU A 169 -2.88 1.85 -27.81
CA GLU A 169 -3.83 1.04 -28.59
C GLU A 169 -5.28 1.19 -28.07
N ALA A 170 -5.47 1.16 -26.75
CA ALA A 170 -6.78 1.32 -26.13
C ALA A 170 -7.38 2.71 -26.39
N PHE A 171 -6.57 3.76 -26.40
CA PHE A 171 -7.03 5.11 -26.70
C PHE A 171 -7.43 5.28 -28.17
N GLU A 172 -6.65 4.73 -29.11
CA GLU A 172 -7.00 4.73 -30.54
C GLU A 172 -8.35 4.01 -30.78
N ASN A 173 -8.54 2.85 -30.15
CA ASN A 173 -9.81 2.12 -30.22
C ASN A 173 -10.96 2.88 -29.56
N PHE A 174 -10.70 3.54 -28.43
CA PHE A 174 -11.66 4.43 -27.77
C PHE A 174 -12.10 5.59 -28.68
N GLN A 175 -11.17 6.22 -29.42
CA GLN A 175 -11.48 7.29 -30.35
C GLN A 175 -12.47 6.82 -31.43
N ASN A 176 -12.29 5.59 -31.92
CA ASN A 176 -13.13 4.95 -32.95
C ASN A 176 -14.50 4.45 -32.44
N LEU A 177 -14.75 4.43 -31.12
CA LEU A 177 -16.07 4.05 -30.59
C LEU A 177 -17.18 5.01 -31.08
N PRO A 178 -18.45 4.53 -31.17
CA PRO A 178 -19.57 5.39 -31.49
C PRO A 178 -19.66 6.61 -30.55
N LYS A 179 -19.97 7.79 -31.10
CA LYS A 179 -20.03 9.07 -30.37
C LYS A 179 -20.88 9.03 -29.08
N HIS A 180 -21.92 8.21 -29.06
CA HIS A 180 -22.86 8.09 -27.93
C HIS A 180 -22.66 6.82 -27.10
N SER A 181 -21.50 6.16 -27.20
CA SER A 181 -21.15 5.02 -26.35
C SER A 181 -21.17 5.39 -24.87
N LYS A 182 -21.45 4.41 -24.01
CA LYS A 182 -21.47 4.56 -22.55
C LYS A 182 -20.13 5.12 -22.05
N LEU A 183 -19.02 4.56 -22.53
CA LEU A 183 -17.67 4.94 -22.12
C LEU A 183 -17.33 6.39 -22.45
N LYS A 184 -17.69 6.89 -23.64
CA LYS A 184 -17.46 8.32 -24.00
C LYS A 184 -18.27 9.28 -23.12
N LYS A 185 -19.49 8.90 -22.71
CA LYS A 185 -20.32 9.71 -21.80
C LYS A 185 -19.73 9.75 -20.40
N GLU A 186 -19.29 8.61 -19.89
CA GLU A 186 -18.64 8.52 -18.58
C GLU A 186 -17.33 9.31 -18.54
N PHE A 187 -16.49 9.20 -19.58
CA PHE A 187 -15.28 10.01 -19.71
C PHE A 187 -15.59 11.52 -19.71
N ALA A 188 -16.59 11.95 -20.48
CA ALA A 188 -17.00 13.36 -20.49
C ALA A 188 -17.51 13.85 -19.12
N GLN A 189 -18.13 12.98 -18.32
CA GLN A 189 -18.54 13.29 -16.95
C GLN A 189 -17.33 13.36 -16.01
N PHE A 190 -16.41 12.40 -16.10
CA PHE A 190 -15.17 12.38 -15.33
C PHE A 190 -14.37 13.68 -15.50
N LYS A 191 -14.26 14.20 -16.73
CA LYS A 191 -13.58 15.49 -16.98
C LYS A 191 -14.24 16.66 -16.25
N LYS A 192 -15.57 16.69 -16.20
CA LYS A 192 -16.33 17.74 -15.48
C LYS A 192 -16.16 17.63 -13.97
N ASP A 193 -16.05 16.42 -13.44
CA ASP A 193 -15.95 16.18 -12.01
C ASP A 193 -14.53 16.42 -11.46
N ASN A 194 -13.52 16.52 -12.33
CA ASN A 194 -12.11 16.58 -11.94
C ASN A 194 -11.36 17.81 -12.50
N THR A 195 -12.08 18.90 -12.83
CA THR A 195 -11.49 20.11 -13.46
C THR A 195 -10.42 20.81 -12.62
N TYR A 196 -10.38 20.55 -11.31
CA TYR A 196 -9.39 21.17 -10.41
C TYR A 196 -7.94 20.79 -10.77
N TRP A 197 -7.70 19.53 -11.12
CA TRP A 197 -6.36 18.97 -11.29
C TRP A 197 -6.11 18.39 -12.68
N LEU A 198 -7.12 17.80 -13.32
CA LEU A 198 -6.95 16.92 -14.48
C LEU A 198 -6.32 17.60 -15.70
N GLU A 199 -6.78 18.80 -16.07
CA GLU A 199 -6.24 19.51 -17.24
C GLU A 199 -4.77 19.88 -17.03
N LYS A 200 -4.42 20.37 -15.83
CA LYS A 200 -3.02 20.69 -15.52
C LYS A 200 -2.16 19.43 -15.53
N ASP A 201 -2.67 18.33 -14.97
CA ASP A 201 -1.98 17.05 -14.98
C ASP A 201 -1.63 16.63 -16.43
N ALA A 202 -2.59 16.67 -17.35
CA ALA A 202 -2.34 16.34 -18.76
C ALA A 202 -1.44 17.37 -19.49
N LEU A 203 -1.55 18.67 -19.18
CA LEU A 203 -0.69 19.71 -19.77
C LEU A 203 0.78 19.55 -19.38
N TYR A 204 1.05 19.02 -18.18
CA TYR A 204 2.42 18.69 -17.76
C TYR A 204 3.04 17.65 -18.69
N ASP A 205 2.31 16.59 -19.02
CA ASP A 205 2.79 15.55 -19.93
C ASP A 205 3.04 16.09 -21.35
N ALA A 206 2.19 17.02 -21.81
CA ALA A 206 2.40 17.73 -23.08
C ALA A 206 3.69 18.56 -23.08
N LEU A 207 3.99 19.26 -21.99
CA LEU A 207 5.24 20.00 -21.85
C LEU A 207 6.45 19.09 -21.69
N ALA A 208 6.31 17.98 -20.97
CA ALA A 208 7.37 16.98 -20.88
C ALA A 208 7.71 16.41 -22.26
N GLN A 209 6.70 16.13 -23.09
CA GLN A 209 6.89 15.72 -24.48
C GLN A 209 7.48 16.84 -25.34
N GLU A 210 7.05 18.09 -25.17
CA GLU A 210 7.57 19.23 -25.92
C GLU A 210 9.07 19.47 -25.68
N HIS A 211 9.51 19.30 -24.44
CA HIS A 211 10.88 19.58 -24.01
C HIS A 211 11.76 18.32 -23.94
N GLY A 212 11.21 17.13 -24.17
CA GLY A 212 11.92 15.85 -24.13
C GLY A 212 12.46 15.47 -22.75
N VAL A 213 11.93 16.07 -21.67
CA VAL A 213 12.36 15.82 -20.29
C VAL A 213 11.21 16.02 -19.33
N THR A 214 11.05 15.08 -18.39
CA THR A 214 9.97 15.10 -17.39
C THR A 214 10.24 16.05 -16.22
N ASP A 215 11.50 16.35 -15.91
CA ASP A 215 11.89 17.30 -14.85
C ASP A 215 11.55 18.73 -15.27
N SER A 216 10.51 19.31 -14.66
CA SER A 216 9.99 20.62 -15.03
C SER A 216 10.98 21.76 -14.77
N THR A 217 11.98 21.55 -13.90
CA THR A 217 13.00 22.57 -13.60
C THR A 217 13.91 22.88 -14.79
N LYS A 218 13.99 21.94 -15.75
CA LYS A 218 14.79 22.04 -16.97
C LYS A 218 14.06 22.69 -18.14
N TRP A 219 12.75 22.95 -18.00
CA TRP A 219 11.97 23.61 -19.06
C TRP A 219 12.31 25.09 -19.18
N PRO A 220 12.07 25.70 -20.35
CA PRO A 220 12.12 27.15 -20.51
C PRO A 220 11.24 27.85 -19.47
N GLU A 221 11.71 28.99 -18.98
CA GLU A 221 11.08 29.75 -17.88
C GLU A 221 9.56 29.94 -18.07
N LYS A 222 9.12 30.27 -19.29
CA LYS A 222 7.70 30.49 -19.61
C LYS A 222 6.83 29.28 -19.27
N ASP A 223 7.32 28.08 -19.54
CA ASP A 223 6.58 26.83 -19.32
C ASP A 223 6.80 26.28 -17.91
N ARG A 224 8.03 26.38 -17.39
CA ARG A 224 8.36 26.05 -15.99
C ARG A 224 7.52 26.85 -14.99
N ASP A 225 7.29 28.13 -15.27
CA ASP A 225 6.62 29.08 -14.38
C ASP A 225 5.19 29.41 -14.85
N LEU A 226 4.62 28.63 -15.78
CA LEU A 226 3.33 28.90 -16.41
C LEU A 226 2.20 29.13 -15.38
N PHE A 227 2.16 28.34 -14.31
CA PHE A 227 1.17 28.42 -13.24
C PHE A 227 1.71 29.04 -11.94
N SER A 228 2.81 29.80 -12.00
CA SER A 228 3.41 30.47 -10.83
C SER A 228 2.67 31.72 -10.35
N GLY A 229 1.77 32.27 -11.18
CA GLY A 229 1.18 33.60 -10.98
C GLY A 229 2.01 34.76 -11.57
N LYS A 230 3.20 34.48 -12.13
CA LYS A 230 4.07 35.48 -12.78
C LYS A 230 3.49 36.04 -14.08
N TYR A 231 2.72 35.25 -14.82
CA TYR A 231 2.16 35.61 -16.12
C TYR A 231 0.69 36.04 -16.00
N SER A 232 0.24 36.90 -16.90
CA SER A 232 -1.16 37.32 -16.94
C SER A 232 -2.08 36.12 -17.28
N LYS A 233 -3.33 36.16 -16.82
CA LYS A 233 -4.33 35.12 -17.20
C LYS A 233 -4.47 34.99 -18.72
N HIS A 234 -4.33 36.09 -19.47
CA HIS A 234 -4.37 36.07 -20.93
C HIS A 234 -3.21 35.25 -21.52
N ASP A 235 -1.98 35.49 -21.07
CA ASP A 235 -0.79 34.79 -21.59
C ASP A 235 -0.81 33.30 -21.23
N VAL A 236 -1.24 32.98 -20.01
CA VAL A 236 -1.43 31.58 -19.58
C VAL A 236 -2.46 30.90 -20.47
N ASN A 237 -3.65 31.48 -20.64
CA ASN A 237 -4.71 30.90 -21.48
C ASN A 237 -4.29 30.75 -22.94
N LYS A 238 -3.51 31.70 -23.47
CA LYS A 238 -2.94 31.61 -24.81
C LYS A 238 -2.00 30.42 -24.92
N ARG A 239 -1.04 30.27 -23.99
CA ARG A 239 -0.10 29.15 -23.99
C ARG A 239 -0.81 27.80 -23.80
N VAL A 240 -1.79 27.73 -22.90
CA VAL A 240 -2.62 26.53 -22.71
C VAL A 240 -3.36 26.18 -24.01
N SER A 241 -3.92 27.16 -24.73
CA SER A 241 -4.60 26.91 -26.00
C SER A 241 -3.65 26.41 -27.09
N GLU A 242 -2.42 26.94 -27.15
CA GLU A 242 -1.36 26.46 -28.04
C GLU A 242 -1.03 24.98 -27.76
N LEU A 243 -0.84 24.62 -26.48
CA LEU A 243 -0.57 23.24 -26.05
C LEU A 243 -1.73 22.31 -26.40
N LYS A 244 -2.97 22.71 -26.11
CA LYS A 244 -4.18 21.93 -26.42
C LYS A 244 -4.39 21.74 -27.92
N SER A 245 -3.93 22.67 -28.75
CA SER A 245 -3.97 22.51 -30.20
C SER A 245 -2.86 21.61 -30.72
N LYS A 246 -1.65 21.69 -30.16
CA LYS A 246 -0.47 20.95 -30.64
C LYS A 246 -0.42 19.51 -30.14
N TYR A 247 -0.89 19.27 -28.91
CA TYR A 247 -0.83 17.99 -28.20
C TYR A 247 -2.23 17.48 -27.84
N ALA A 248 -3.23 17.74 -28.69
CA ALA A 248 -4.63 17.42 -28.43
C ALA A 248 -4.84 15.94 -28.05
N ASP A 249 -4.31 15.02 -28.87
CA ASP A 249 -4.46 13.57 -28.65
C ASP A 249 -3.75 13.11 -27.38
N LEU A 250 -2.51 13.57 -27.13
CA LEU A 250 -1.79 13.23 -25.90
C LEU A 250 -2.56 13.72 -24.66
N ILE A 251 -3.03 14.97 -24.67
CA ILE A 251 -3.75 15.54 -23.54
C ILE A 251 -5.02 14.73 -23.29
N GLU A 252 -5.82 14.47 -24.34
CA GLU A 252 -7.04 13.68 -24.19
C GLU A 252 -6.75 12.24 -23.76
N GLN A 253 -5.67 11.63 -24.24
CA GLN A 253 -5.23 10.31 -23.80
C GLN A 253 -4.87 10.30 -22.31
N LYS A 254 -4.09 11.26 -21.83
CA LYS A 254 -3.70 11.33 -20.41
C LYS A 254 -4.92 11.54 -19.52
N GLU A 255 -5.87 12.37 -19.95
CA GLU A 255 -7.16 12.49 -19.28
C GLU A 255 -7.95 11.17 -19.29
N PHE A 256 -7.94 10.45 -20.42
CA PHE A 256 -8.64 9.18 -20.60
C PHE A 256 -8.05 8.06 -19.74
N ASN A 257 -6.73 7.96 -19.64
CA ASN A 257 -6.06 6.99 -18.77
C ASN A 257 -6.45 7.21 -17.30
N GLN A 258 -6.50 8.48 -16.86
CA GLN A 258 -6.96 8.83 -15.51
C GLN A 258 -8.43 8.46 -15.27
N PHE A 259 -9.27 8.55 -16.29
CA PHE A 259 -10.66 8.06 -16.23
C PHE A 259 -10.71 6.52 -16.08
N LEU A 260 -9.94 5.78 -16.88
CA LEU A 260 -9.92 4.31 -16.83
C LEU A 260 -9.54 3.82 -15.44
N ILE A 261 -8.46 4.37 -14.86
CA ILE A 261 -7.99 3.96 -13.54
C ILE A 261 -8.96 4.37 -12.42
N ASP A 262 -9.58 5.55 -12.48
CA ASP A 262 -10.59 5.98 -11.50
C ASP A 262 -11.83 5.06 -11.54
N LYS A 263 -12.27 4.68 -12.75
CA LYS A 263 -13.37 3.72 -12.94
C LYS A 263 -13.03 2.34 -12.36
N GLN A 264 -11.83 1.82 -12.64
CA GLN A 264 -11.36 0.54 -12.08
C GLN A 264 -11.22 0.60 -10.55
N GLN A 265 -10.65 1.68 -10.01
CA GLN A 265 -10.47 1.89 -8.57
C GLN A 265 -11.80 1.87 -7.81
N GLN A 266 -12.80 2.60 -8.32
CA GLN A 266 -14.13 2.63 -7.72
C GLN A 266 -14.82 1.26 -7.77
N ALA A 267 -14.69 0.54 -8.89
CA ALA A 267 -15.24 -0.80 -9.04
C ALA A 267 -14.59 -1.80 -8.08
N ALA A 268 -13.26 -1.84 -8.01
CA ALA A 268 -12.51 -2.74 -7.13
C ALA A 268 -12.81 -2.46 -5.65
N LYS A 269 -12.82 -1.18 -5.24
CA LYS A 269 -13.21 -0.79 -3.89
C LYS A 269 -14.62 -1.28 -3.55
N LYS A 270 -15.58 -1.10 -4.46
CA LYS A 270 -16.95 -1.58 -4.23
C LYS A 270 -16.96 -3.10 -4.03
N GLN A 271 -16.25 -3.86 -4.86
CA GLN A 271 -16.15 -5.31 -4.75
C GLN A 271 -15.55 -5.78 -3.41
N TYR A 272 -14.50 -5.12 -2.92
CA TYR A 272 -13.95 -5.39 -1.59
C TYR A 272 -14.94 -5.07 -0.47
N ASN A 273 -15.61 -3.93 -0.56
CA ASN A 273 -16.58 -3.49 0.44
C ASN A 273 -17.82 -4.39 0.51
N ASP A 274 -18.32 -4.86 -0.63
CA ASP A 274 -19.44 -5.81 -0.70
C ASP A 274 -19.13 -7.13 0.03
N LYS A 275 -17.83 -7.47 0.19
CA LYS A 275 -17.34 -8.62 0.97
C LYS A 275 -16.93 -8.28 2.40
N GLY A 276 -17.21 -7.05 2.86
CA GLY A 276 -16.88 -6.58 4.20
C GLY A 276 -15.39 -6.30 4.41
N PHE A 277 -14.62 -6.08 3.33
CA PHE A 277 -13.19 -5.81 3.38
C PHE A 277 -12.93 -4.33 3.05
N LYS A 278 -12.57 -3.53 4.05
CA LYS A 278 -12.41 -2.07 3.89
C LYS A 278 -11.09 -1.70 3.19
N THR A 279 -11.09 -0.65 2.38
CA THR A 279 -9.85 -0.12 1.76
C THR A 279 -9.38 1.16 2.47
N TYR A 280 -8.11 1.17 2.89
CA TYR A 280 -7.46 2.34 3.46
C TYR A 280 -6.40 2.84 2.49
N GLY A 281 -6.38 4.14 2.21
CA GLY A 281 -5.31 4.76 1.42
C GLY A 281 -4.17 5.23 2.31
N ASP A 282 -2.95 5.13 1.80
CA ASP A 282 -1.78 5.75 2.44
C ASP A 282 -1.53 7.15 1.88
N CYS A 283 -1.87 8.17 2.67
CA CYS A 283 -1.73 9.56 2.28
C CYS A 283 -0.29 10.02 2.45
N LEU A 284 0.38 10.09 1.29
CA LEU A 284 1.69 10.68 1.07
C LEU A 284 1.90 11.98 1.86
N VAL A 285 3.12 12.19 2.34
CA VAL A 285 3.51 13.46 2.99
C VAL A 285 3.55 14.60 1.97
N GLY A 286 4.29 14.40 0.88
CA GLY A 286 4.59 15.44 -0.11
C GLY A 286 3.66 15.45 -1.33
N PHE A 287 4.13 16.15 -2.36
CA PHE A 287 3.54 16.22 -3.69
C PHE A 287 4.64 15.93 -4.72
N SER A 288 4.25 15.44 -5.89
CA SER A 288 5.16 15.20 -7.00
C SER A 288 5.65 16.52 -7.64
N ASP A 289 6.67 16.44 -8.52
CA ASP A 289 7.09 17.60 -9.34
C ASP A 289 5.95 18.12 -10.22
N LYS A 290 5.14 17.20 -10.76
CA LYS A 290 3.95 17.49 -11.57
C LYS A 290 2.98 18.43 -10.83
N GLU A 291 2.72 18.11 -9.58
CA GLU A 291 1.80 18.88 -8.73
C GLU A 291 2.44 20.17 -8.21
N ARG A 292 3.75 20.15 -7.93
CA ARG A 292 4.51 21.37 -7.66
C ARG A 292 4.39 22.34 -8.83
N TRP A 293 4.59 21.90 -10.06
CA TRP A 293 4.47 22.75 -11.24
C TRP A 293 3.05 23.32 -11.38
N ALA A 294 2.02 22.47 -11.23
CA ALA A 294 0.61 22.85 -11.37
C ALA A 294 0.12 23.85 -10.30
N HIS A 295 0.78 23.84 -9.13
CA HIS A 295 0.44 24.65 -7.95
C HIS A 295 1.67 25.40 -7.41
N LYS A 296 2.54 25.90 -8.29
CA LYS A 296 3.87 26.41 -7.94
C LYS A 296 3.89 27.46 -6.83
N SER A 297 2.85 28.29 -6.74
CA SER A 297 2.72 29.29 -5.68
C SER A 297 2.59 28.68 -4.27
N CYS A 298 2.18 27.42 -4.13
CA CYS A 298 2.01 26.72 -2.85
C CYS A 298 3.30 26.12 -2.30
N PHE A 299 4.42 26.20 -3.02
CA PHE A 299 5.69 25.57 -2.66
C PHE A 299 6.80 26.60 -2.49
N LYS A 300 7.79 26.26 -1.67
CA LYS A 300 9.03 27.02 -1.53
C LYS A 300 10.01 26.66 -2.64
N ASP A 301 10.71 27.67 -3.16
CA ASP A 301 11.79 27.46 -4.12
C ASP A 301 13.03 26.89 -3.41
N ASN A 302 13.65 25.87 -4.00
CA ASN A 302 14.89 25.23 -3.51
C ASN A 302 14.85 24.67 -2.08
N GLU A 303 13.66 24.40 -1.54
CA GLU A 303 13.46 23.80 -0.22
C GLU A 303 12.70 22.48 -0.34
N TYR A 304 13.11 21.48 0.44
CA TYR A 304 12.66 20.11 0.32
C TYR A 304 12.30 19.52 1.68
N MET A 305 11.35 18.59 1.69
CA MET A 305 10.95 17.85 2.89
C MET A 305 11.98 16.78 3.22
N GLY A 306 12.20 16.55 4.51
CA GLY A 306 13.10 15.52 4.99
C GLY A 306 12.85 15.22 6.45
N CYS A 307 13.78 14.53 7.08
CA CYS A 307 13.82 14.41 8.53
C CYS A 307 15.26 14.38 9.03
N LYS A 308 15.41 14.17 10.33
CA LYS A 308 16.70 14.02 10.98
C LYS A 308 16.97 12.56 11.26
N ASN A 309 18.12 12.06 10.80
CA ASN A 309 18.62 10.74 11.16
C ASN A 309 19.00 10.68 12.65
N SER A 310 19.13 9.47 13.19
CA SER A 310 19.57 9.26 14.58
C SER A 310 20.96 9.85 14.87
N ASP A 311 21.84 9.95 13.86
CA ASP A 311 23.16 10.57 13.95
C ASP A 311 23.13 12.10 13.77
N LYS A 312 21.93 12.70 13.70
CA LYS A 312 21.64 14.13 13.51
C LYS A 312 21.92 14.67 12.12
N THR A 313 22.30 13.84 11.15
CA THR A 313 22.39 14.25 9.74
C THR A 313 20.99 14.42 9.13
N VAL A 314 20.91 15.16 8.01
CA VAL A 314 19.65 15.33 7.26
C VAL A 314 19.39 14.09 6.43
N GLN A 315 18.22 13.48 6.61
CA GLN A 315 17.67 12.50 5.68
C GLN A 315 16.93 13.24 4.56
N THR A 316 17.40 13.11 3.34
CA THR A 316 16.85 13.79 2.18
C THR A 316 15.76 12.97 1.52
N TRP A 317 14.51 13.44 1.55
CA TRP A 317 13.41 12.75 0.87
C TRP A 317 13.19 13.27 -0.56
N GLY A 318 13.66 14.48 -0.86
CA GLY A 318 13.62 15.06 -2.21
C GLY A 318 12.26 15.63 -2.63
N PHE A 319 11.23 15.58 -1.78
CA PHE A 319 9.92 16.19 -2.06
C PHE A 319 9.97 17.70 -1.89
N PRO A 320 9.27 18.48 -2.72
CA PRO A 320 9.21 19.93 -2.56
C PRO A 320 8.48 20.34 -1.27
N ALA A 321 9.03 21.31 -0.56
CA ALA A 321 8.43 21.84 0.66
C ALA A 321 7.25 22.78 0.34
N LEU A 322 6.14 22.62 1.07
CA LEU A 322 5.01 23.53 1.01
C LEU A 322 5.34 24.88 1.65
N ASP A 323 4.81 25.96 1.08
CA ASP A 323 4.82 27.27 1.70
C ASP A 323 3.67 27.40 2.70
N TYR A 324 3.93 27.04 3.96
CA TYR A 324 2.94 27.15 5.03
C TYR A 324 2.58 28.59 5.42
N SER A 325 3.28 29.62 4.94
CA SER A 325 2.82 31.01 5.11
C SER A 325 1.50 31.28 4.38
N LYS A 326 1.18 30.44 3.37
CA LYS A 326 -0.07 30.46 2.61
C LYS A 326 -1.07 29.40 3.07
N LEU A 327 -0.91 28.82 4.26
CA LEU A 327 -1.83 27.83 4.80
C LEU A 327 -3.22 28.45 5.07
N GLY A 328 -3.27 29.68 5.58
CA GLY A 328 -4.49 30.30 6.08
C GLY A 328 -5.01 29.62 7.35
N THR A 329 -6.32 29.66 7.58
CA THR A 329 -6.99 28.96 8.68
C THR A 329 -7.93 27.87 8.14
N PRO A 330 -8.36 26.90 8.95
CA PRO A 330 -9.30 25.86 8.48
C PRO A 330 -10.64 26.41 7.93
N ASP A 331 -11.08 27.58 8.41
CA ASP A 331 -12.30 28.26 7.97
C ASP A 331 -12.06 29.22 6.79
N HIS A 332 -10.83 29.74 6.68
CA HIS A 332 -10.38 30.62 5.59
C HIS A 332 -9.04 30.11 5.05
N PRO A 333 -9.04 29.01 4.28
CA PRO A 333 -7.80 28.42 3.77
C PRO A 333 -7.13 29.41 2.80
N GLY A 334 -5.81 29.53 2.91
CA GLY A 334 -5.00 30.15 1.86
C GLY A 334 -4.70 29.14 0.74
N GLU A 335 -3.94 29.54 -0.28
CA GLU A 335 -3.63 28.67 -1.43
C GLU A 335 -3.08 27.28 -1.03
N THR A 336 -2.16 27.22 -0.07
CA THR A 336 -1.61 25.96 0.45
C THR A 336 -2.66 25.18 1.26
N GLY A 337 -3.52 25.86 2.00
CA GLY A 337 -4.62 25.24 2.73
C GLY A 337 -5.68 24.63 1.80
N GLU A 338 -5.99 25.30 0.70
CA GLU A 338 -6.90 24.79 -0.35
C GLU A 338 -6.30 23.57 -1.05
N LEU A 339 -5.02 23.62 -1.42
CA LEU A 339 -4.31 22.47 -2.00
C LEU A 339 -4.37 21.24 -1.07
N LEU A 340 -4.12 21.44 0.24
CA LEU A 340 -4.23 20.39 1.23
C LEU A 340 -5.67 19.87 1.39
N ALA A 341 -6.67 20.76 1.40
CA ALA A 341 -8.08 20.35 1.46
C ALA A 341 -8.46 19.47 0.25
N HIS A 342 -8.06 19.87 -0.96
CA HIS A 342 -8.28 19.07 -2.16
C HIS A 342 -7.56 17.72 -2.11
N LYS A 343 -6.32 17.68 -1.58
CA LYS A 343 -5.59 16.44 -1.34
C LYS A 343 -6.38 15.50 -0.46
N PHE A 344 -6.80 15.94 0.74
CA PHE A 344 -7.52 15.07 1.66
C PHE A 344 -8.92 14.69 1.15
N ASP A 345 -9.64 15.60 0.50
CA ASP A 345 -10.90 15.29 -0.18
C ASP A 345 -10.75 14.15 -1.19
N SER A 346 -9.65 14.12 -1.96
CA SER A 346 -9.38 13.06 -2.93
C SER A 346 -9.17 11.69 -2.26
N PHE A 347 -8.43 11.64 -1.14
CA PHE A 347 -8.24 10.41 -0.38
C PHE A 347 -9.55 9.90 0.23
N PHE A 348 -10.33 10.78 0.85
CA PHE A 348 -11.62 10.37 1.41
C PHE A 348 -12.68 10.05 0.36
N LYS A 349 -12.56 10.57 -0.87
CA LYS A 349 -13.37 10.10 -2.01
C LYS A 349 -13.02 8.65 -2.38
N ARG A 350 -11.73 8.32 -2.42
CA ARG A 350 -11.22 7.03 -2.92
C ARG A 350 -11.23 5.88 -1.93
N TYR A 351 -11.14 6.13 -0.62
CA TYR A 351 -10.90 5.07 0.37
C TYR A 351 -11.87 5.14 1.54
N ASP A 352 -12.11 4.03 2.24
CA ASP A 352 -12.96 3.99 3.44
C ASP A 352 -12.28 4.60 4.66
N GLY A 353 -10.95 4.57 4.70
CA GLY A 353 -10.14 5.29 5.67
C GLY A 353 -8.79 5.70 5.09
N VAL A 354 -8.03 6.46 5.86
CA VAL A 354 -6.77 7.04 5.42
C VAL A 354 -5.72 6.93 6.53
N ARG A 355 -4.54 6.40 6.19
CA ARG A 355 -3.31 6.60 6.98
C ARG A 355 -2.69 7.92 6.55
N ILE A 356 -2.36 8.78 7.49
CA ILE A 356 -1.54 9.96 7.26
C ILE A 356 -0.08 9.57 7.49
N ASP A 357 0.69 9.46 6.42
CA ASP A 357 2.13 9.18 6.45
C ASP A 357 2.89 10.34 7.10
N ALA A 358 3.93 10.02 7.88
CA ALA A 358 4.71 10.94 8.71
C ALA A 358 3.88 12.08 9.30
N ALA A 359 2.78 11.76 9.98
CA ALA A 359 1.80 12.74 10.44
C ALA A 359 2.37 13.75 11.45
N TRP A 360 3.57 13.51 11.98
CA TRP A 360 4.30 14.50 12.76
C TRP A 360 4.74 15.71 11.91
N GLN A 361 4.97 15.53 10.61
CA GLN A 361 5.39 16.57 9.67
C GLN A 361 4.30 17.63 9.43
N ILE A 362 3.02 17.26 9.58
CA ILE A 362 1.89 18.20 9.46
C ILE A 362 1.61 18.98 10.75
N VAL A 363 2.37 18.71 11.82
CA VAL A 363 2.34 19.44 13.10
C VAL A 363 3.60 20.29 13.24
N ASN A 364 4.76 19.65 13.06
CA ASN A 364 6.09 20.25 13.15
C ASN A 364 6.91 19.90 11.90
N PRO A 365 6.81 20.70 10.84
CA PRO A 365 7.52 20.46 9.59
C PRO A 365 9.04 20.48 9.78
N TYR A 366 9.70 19.50 9.17
CA TYR A 366 11.13 19.48 8.93
C TYR A 366 11.44 19.62 7.44
N THR A 367 12.31 20.56 7.08
CA THR A 367 12.74 20.75 5.69
C THR A 367 14.23 21.09 5.63
N TYR A 368 14.80 20.97 4.44
CA TYR A 368 16.19 21.28 4.17
C TYR A 368 16.34 22.00 2.82
N THR A 369 17.46 22.69 2.66
CA THR A 369 17.93 23.24 1.38
C THR A 369 19.19 22.50 0.94
N MET A 370 19.47 22.48 -0.37
CA MET A 370 20.73 21.96 -0.89
C MET A 370 21.72 23.11 -1.11
N ASN A 371 22.81 23.13 -0.37
CA ASN A 371 23.90 24.10 -0.51
C ASN A 371 25.16 23.40 -1.04
N ASN A 372 25.55 23.68 -2.30
CA ASN A 372 26.69 23.03 -2.97
C ASN A 372 26.69 21.49 -2.85
N GLY A 373 25.53 20.85 -3.02
CA GLY A 373 25.37 19.40 -2.90
C GLY A 373 25.28 18.86 -1.47
N THR A 374 25.35 19.71 -0.46
CA THR A 374 25.21 19.35 0.96
C THR A 374 23.82 19.74 1.49
N PRO A 375 23.07 18.84 2.14
CA PRO A 375 21.78 19.18 2.72
C PRO A 375 21.95 19.95 4.03
N GLU A 376 21.25 21.07 4.16
CA GLU A 376 21.24 21.92 5.35
C GLU A 376 19.81 22.11 5.88
N GLU A 377 19.59 21.80 7.17
CA GLU A 377 18.31 21.98 7.85
C GLU A 377 17.85 23.46 7.82
N VAL A 378 16.60 23.69 7.42
CA VAL A 378 15.99 25.02 7.53
C VAL A 378 15.51 25.24 8.96
N LYS A 379 16.12 26.22 9.63
CA LYS A 379 15.80 26.56 11.02
C LYS A 379 14.54 27.42 11.10
N ASN A 380 13.87 27.35 12.25
CA ASN A 380 12.68 28.17 12.59
C ASN A 380 11.47 27.94 11.68
N GLN A 381 11.22 26.68 11.32
CA GLN A 381 9.97 26.28 10.65
C GLN A 381 8.73 26.67 11.47
N PRO A 382 7.60 27.03 10.81
CA PRO A 382 6.38 27.38 11.52
C PRO A 382 5.81 26.15 12.23
N LYS A 383 5.34 26.34 13.46
CA LYS A 383 4.56 25.31 14.17
C LYS A 383 3.12 25.33 13.68
N LEU A 384 2.72 24.30 12.94
CA LEU A 384 1.39 24.21 12.35
C LEU A 384 0.32 23.85 13.40
N ARG A 385 0.74 23.24 14.51
CA ARG A 385 -0.14 22.77 15.60
C ARG A 385 -1.24 21.86 15.03
N ASP A 386 -2.51 22.18 15.27
CA ASP A 386 -3.66 21.40 14.81
C ASP A 386 -4.30 21.93 13.51
N ASN A 387 -3.71 22.93 12.85
CA ASN A 387 -4.33 23.57 11.68
C ASN A 387 -4.52 22.59 10.51
N VAL A 388 -3.50 21.80 10.17
CA VAL A 388 -3.62 20.79 9.10
C VAL A 388 -4.51 19.63 9.53
N ILE A 389 -4.48 19.24 10.81
CA ILE A 389 -5.39 18.23 11.38
C ILE A 389 -6.85 18.67 11.18
N LYS A 390 -7.19 19.93 11.44
CA LYS A 390 -8.54 20.46 11.20
C LYS A 390 -8.95 20.45 9.72
N ILE A 391 -8.01 20.65 8.79
CA ILE A 391 -8.29 20.49 7.34
C ILE A 391 -8.62 19.03 7.03
N ILE A 392 -7.87 18.08 7.60
CA ILE A 392 -8.16 16.64 7.48
C ILE A 392 -9.54 16.33 8.06
N GLU A 393 -9.85 16.81 9.26
CA GLU A 393 -11.14 16.59 9.93
C GLU A 393 -12.31 17.13 9.12
N LYS A 394 -12.15 18.31 8.50
CA LYS A 394 -13.17 18.90 7.63
C LYS A 394 -13.42 18.06 6.37
N SER A 395 -12.35 17.56 5.75
CA SER A 395 -12.42 16.69 4.57
C SER A 395 -13.06 15.34 4.92
N ALA A 396 -12.67 14.75 6.05
CA ALA A 396 -13.26 13.52 6.58
C ALA A 396 -14.76 13.71 6.90
N SER A 397 -15.12 14.82 7.54
CA SER A 397 -16.50 15.17 7.88
C SER A 397 -17.37 15.34 6.63
N LYS A 398 -16.87 16.06 5.62
CA LYS A 398 -17.53 16.21 4.31
C LYS A 398 -17.81 14.85 3.64
N ALA A 399 -16.92 13.88 3.83
CA ALA A 399 -17.08 12.53 3.30
C ALA A 399 -17.86 11.57 4.23
N GLY A 400 -18.31 12.01 5.41
CA GLY A 400 -18.99 11.16 6.40
C GLY A 400 -18.08 10.12 7.06
N LYS A 401 -16.77 10.40 7.16
CA LYS A 401 -15.69 9.49 7.60
C LYS A 401 -14.87 10.05 8.76
N LEU A 402 -15.42 11.02 9.50
CA LEU A 402 -14.76 11.56 10.69
C LEU A 402 -15.02 10.65 11.90
N ASP A 403 -14.25 9.57 11.99
CA ASP A 403 -14.29 8.65 13.12
C ASP A 403 -12.93 7.96 13.36
N LYS A 404 -12.85 7.21 14.47
CA LYS A 404 -11.66 6.46 14.87
C LYS A 404 -11.32 5.31 13.93
N ASP A 405 -12.28 4.81 13.16
CA ASP A 405 -12.01 3.72 12.24
C ASP A 405 -11.45 4.23 10.91
N SER A 406 -11.73 5.46 10.49
CA SER A 406 -11.36 5.98 9.17
C SER A 406 -10.09 6.84 9.13
N LEU A 407 -9.46 7.16 10.26
CA LEU A 407 -8.28 8.03 10.31
C LEU A 407 -7.15 7.43 11.16
N LEU A 408 -5.99 7.19 10.55
CA LEU A 408 -4.81 6.62 11.21
C LEU A 408 -3.65 7.60 11.11
N PHE A 409 -3.00 7.88 12.24
CA PHE A 409 -1.86 8.79 12.28
C PHE A 409 -0.57 7.99 12.47
N GLU A 410 0.34 8.09 11.50
CA GLU A 410 1.70 7.60 11.70
C GLU A 410 2.52 8.67 12.43
N LEU A 411 2.76 8.42 13.72
CA LEU A 411 3.46 9.32 14.63
C LEU A 411 4.69 8.59 15.17
N LEU A 412 5.52 8.04 14.27
CA LEU A 412 6.78 7.39 14.61
C LEU A 412 7.93 8.42 14.50
N GLY A 413 8.92 8.29 15.38
CA GLY A 413 10.11 9.16 15.40
C GLY A 413 10.07 10.29 16.45
N GLU A 414 11.19 10.98 16.59
CA GLU A 414 11.45 11.91 17.72
C GLU A 414 10.52 13.14 17.74
N ASN A 415 10.06 13.59 16.56
CA ASN A 415 9.23 14.79 16.42
C ASN A 415 7.73 14.55 16.69
N ALA A 416 7.34 13.30 16.97
CA ALA A 416 5.94 12.91 17.10
C ALA A 416 5.23 13.42 18.36
N GLN A 417 5.96 13.89 19.38
CA GLN A 417 5.41 14.18 20.71
C GLN A 417 4.27 15.21 20.71
N GLU A 418 4.37 16.26 19.90
CA GLU A 418 3.30 17.27 19.81
C GLU A 418 2.07 16.71 19.09
N GLY A 419 2.26 15.95 18.01
CA GLY A 419 1.17 15.25 17.32
C GLY A 419 0.45 14.29 18.26
N ILE A 420 1.19 13.46 19.01
CA ILE A 420 0.63 12.55 20.01
C ILE A 420 -0.26 13.30 21.01
N LYS A 421 0.20 14.43 21.56
CA LYS A 421 -0.60 15.23 22.50
C LYS A 421 -1.91 15.76 21.89
N LEU A 422 -1.91 16.07 20.59
CA LEU A 422 -3.08 16.62 19.90
C LEU A 422 -4.12 15.54 19.54
N THR A 423 -3.67 14.30 19.26
CA THR A 423 -4.49 13.24 18.66
C THR A 423 -4.70 12.00 19.55
N GLN A 424 -3.94 11.81 20.63
CA GLN A 424 -4.09 10.65 21.52
C GLN A 424 -5.51 10.59 22.09
N GLY A 425 -6.11 9.40 22.02
CA GLY A 425 -7.50 9.17 22.44
C GLY A 425 -8.55 9.72 21.48
N LYS A 426 -8.16 10.47 20.43
CA LYS A 426 -9.05 10.94 19.36
C LYS A 426 -8.96 10.08 18.11
N TYR A 427 -7.76 9.73 17.67
CA TYR A 427 -7.51 8.92 16.47
C TYR A 427 -6.51 7.79 16.77
N PRO A 428 -6.64 6.62 16.15
CA PRO A 428 -5.65 5.56 16.30
C PRO A 428 -4.26 5.98 15.81
N HIS A 429 -3.25 5.68 16.62
CA HIS A 429 -1.85 5.82 16.22
C HIS A 429 -1.28 4.49 15.72
N ILE A 430 -0.30 4.57 14.84
CA ILE A 430 0.44 3.39 14.36
C ILE A 430 1.63 3.12 15.28
N HIS A 431 1.78 1.87 15.70
CA HIS A 431 2.90 1.40 16.51
C HIS A 431 3.52 0.14 15.91
N ILE A 432 4.81 -0.06 16.19
CA ILE A 432 5.58 -1.20 15.71
C ILE A 432 6.34 -1.85 16.85
N THR A 433 6.19 -3.17 16.97
CA THR A 433 6.81 -3.94 18.07
C THR A 433 8.18 -4.52 17.67
N ARG A 434 8.65 -4.30 16.43
CA ARG A 434 9.99 -4.72 16.00
C ARG A 434 11.09 -4.09 16.87
N TYR A 435 10.96 -2.81 17.18
CA TYR A 435 11.93 -2.06 17.98
C TYR A 435 11.64 -2.14 19.48
N ALA A 436 10.73 -3.03 19.91
CA ALA A 436 10.34 -3.14 21.30
C ALA A 436 11.50 -3.66 22.17
N HIS A 437 11.56 -3.10 23.38
CA HIS A 437 12.44 -3.55 24.45
C HIS A 437 11.65 -3.49 25.78
N LYS A 438 12.25 -3.92 26.89
CA LYS A 438 11.55 -4.11 28.17
C LYS A 438 10.68 -2.92 28.63
N THR A 439 11.07 -1.68 28.31
CA THR A 439 10.42 -0.44 28.77
C THR A 439 9.71 0.38 27.68
N TRP A 440 9.63 -0.09 26.43
CA TRP A 440 9.04 0.66 25.31
C TRP A 440 8.64 -0.26 24.15
N GLY A 441 7.69 0.17 23.33
CA GLY A 441 7.35 -0.46 22.04
C GLY A 441 6.48 -1.72 22.10
N ARG A 442 6.27 -2.31 23.29
CA ARG A 442 5.36 -3.46 23.49
C ARG A 442 3.94 -3.03 23.89
N PRO A 443 2.89 -3.84 23.63
CA PRO A 443 1.50 -3.48 23.98
C PRO A 443 1.32 -2.98 25.42
N ALA A 444 1.93 -3.66 26.40
CA ALA A 444 1.87 -3.29 27.80
C ALA A 444 2.44 -1.88 28.08
N TYR A 445 3.43 -1.42 27.29
CA TYR A 445 3.96 -0.06 27.43
C TYR A 445 2.91 0.98 27.06
N TYR A 446 2.22 0.83 25.92
CA TYR A 446 1.24 1.81 25.47
C TYR A 446 0.05 1.96 26.43
N GLU A 447 -0.36 0.86 27.08
CA GLU A 447 -1.36 0.91 28.16
C GLU A 447 -0.90 1.81 29.33
N THR A 448 0.37 1.73 29.74
CA THR A 448 0.92 2.64 30.77
C THR A 448 1.01 4.10 30.32
N GLN A 449 1.03 4.35 29.01
CA GLN A 449 1.00 5.70 28.44
C GLN A 449 -0.44 6.24 28.24
N GLY A 450 -1.45 5.51 28.71
CA GLY A 450 -2.85 5.94 28.68
C GLY A 450 -3.61 5.58 27.39
N TYR A 451 -3.04 4.77 26.49
CA TYR A 451 -3.78 4.25 25.34
C TYR A 451 -4.81 3.21 25.77
N LYS A 452 -6.04 3.36 25.27
CA LYS A 452 -7.13 2.38 25.48
C LYS A 452 -7.24 1.43 24.28
N PRO A 453 -7.92 0.27 24.44
CA PRO A 453 -8.18 -0.62 23.31
C PRO A 453 -8.84 0.12 22.13
N GLY A 454 -8.13 0.16 21.00
CA GLY A 454 -8.57 0.84 19.78
C GLY A 454 -7.96 2.22 19.54
N ASP A 455 -7.27 2.82 20.51
CA ASP A 455 -6.55 4.09 20.33
C ASP A 455 -5.22 3.94 19.57
N TYR A 456 -4.85 2.71 19.21
CA TYR A 456 -3.71 2.43 18.35
C TYR A 456 -3.94 1.15 17.54
N THR A 457 -3.12 0.99 16.51
CA THR A 457 -2.97 -0.25 15.74
C THR A 457 -1.50 -0.65 15.76
N ILE A 458 -1.22 -1.94 15.95
CA ILE A 458 0.16 -2.43 16.09
C ILE A 458 0.50 -3.53 15.10
N GLY A 459 1.71 -3.50 14.57
CA GLY A 459 2.27 -4.54 13.71
C GLY A 459 3.69 -4.88 14.15
N VAL A 460 4.27 -5.95 13.61
CA VAL A 460 5.69 -6.24 13.85
C VAL A 460 6.54 -5.13 13.23
N GLY A 461 6.40 -4.94 11.93
CA GLY A 461 7.02 -3.86 11.17
C GLY A 461 6.10 -3.39 10.04
N THR A 462 6.55 -2.37 9.32
CA THR A 462 5.91 -1.78 8.16
C THR A 462 6.61 -2.20 6.86
N HIS A 463 6.32 -1.52 5.75
CA HIS A 463 7.02 -1.72 4.48
C HIS A 463 8.48 -1.22 4.51
N ASP A 464 8.82 -0.32 5.45
CA ASP A 464 10.17 0.21 5.66
C ASP A 464 11.06 -0.69 6.54
N ASP A 465 10.51 -1.81 6.98
CA ASP A 465 11.15 -2.69 7.93
C ASP A 465 11.65 -3.99 7.27
N ILE A 466 12.72 -4.57 7.85
CA ILE A 466 13.07 -5.97 7.64
C ILE A 466 11.89 -6.86 8.03
N THR A 467 11.80 -8.00 7.35
CA THR A 467 10.74 -8.99 7.58
C THR A 467 10.83 -9.60 8.98
N LEU A 468 9.71 -10.12 9.47
CA LEU A 468 9.65 -10.90 10.71
C LEU A 468 10.60 -12.12 10.65
N ARG A 469 10.84 -12.68 9.46
CA ARG A 469 11.82 -13.76 9.25
C ARG A 469 13.24 -13.29 9.52
N GLU A 470 13.64 -12.14 8.99
CA GLU A 470 14.95 -11.56 9.24
C GLU A 470 15.11 -11.09 10.69
N LEU A 471 14.07 -10.48 11.27
CA LEU A 471 14.06 -10.11 12.69
C LEU A 471 14.33 -11.32 13.60
N ALA A 472 13.65 -12.44 13.30
CA ALA A 472 13.77 -13.65 14.09
C ALA A 472 15.10 -14.37 13.92
N SER A 473 15.89 -14.11 12.87
CA SER A 473 17.21 -14.75 12.69
C SER A 473 18.27 -14.13 13.60
N ASN A 474 18.09 -12.87 14.01
CA ASN A 474 18.99 -12.18 14.93
C ASN A 474 18.86 -12.73 16.37
N LYS A 475 19.90 -13.41 16.85
CA LYS A 475 19.93 -14.02 18.19
C LYS A 475 19.91 -13.00 19.32
N GLU A 476 20.52 -11.83 19.16
CA GLU A 476 20.51 -10.77 20.18
C GLU A 476 19.11 -10.20 20.35
N THR A 477 18.41 -9.94 19.23
CA THR A 477 17.00 -9.54 19.26
C THR A 477 16.15 -10.59 19.96
N ARG A 478 16.34 -11.89 19.64
CA ARG A 478 15.60 -12.96 20.33
C ARG A 478 15.91 -12.98 21.82
N LEU A 479 17.17 -12.84 22.22
CA LEU A 479 17.58 -12.82 23.63
C LEU A 479 16.85 -11.71 24.39
N GLU A 480 16.89 -10.49 23.87
CA GLU A 480 16.28 -9.32 24.49
C GLU A 480 14.75 -9.42 24.52
N GLN A 481 14.13 -9.68 23.37
CA GLN A 481 12.67 -9.60 23.27
C GLN A 481 11.95 -10.80 23.90
N SER A 482 12.59 -11.97 23.95
CA SER A 482 11.99 -13.15 24.59
C SER A 482 11.75 -12.95 26.09
N GLU A 483 12.53 -12.11 26.77
CA GLU A 483 12.34 -11.83 28.21
C GLU A 483 10.94 -11.26 28.47
N PHE A 484 10.54 -10.23 27.72
CA PHE A 484 9.22 -9.62 27.90
C PHE A 484 8.11 -10.40 27.20
N LEU A 485 8.36 -10.98 26.02
CA LEU A 485 7.35 -11.78 25.29
C LEU A 485 6.92 -13.01 26.11
N SER A 486 7.87 -13.72 26.71
CA SER A 486 7.57 -14.90 27.53
C SER A 486 6.70 -14.55 28.74
N LYS A 487 6.93 -13.38 29.36
CA LYS A 487 6.08 -12.88 30.45
C LYS A 487 4.69 -12.47 29.97
N ASP A 488 4.62 -11.69 28.90
CA ASP A 488 3.36 -11.13 28.41
C ASP A 488 2.45 -12.21 27.81
N LEU A 489 3.03 -13.23 27.17
CA LEU A 489 2.32 -14.33 26.53
C LEU A 489 2.27 -15.62 27.36
N LYS A 490 2.94 -15.67 28.51
CA LYS A 490 3.07 -16.86 29.37
C LYS A 490 3.68 -18.06 28.64
N LEU A 491 4.79 -17.82 27.95
CA LEU A 491 5.55 -18.81 27.19
C LEU A 491 6.89 -19.11 27.86
N ASN A 492 7.59 -20.16 27.41
CA ASN A 492 8.92 -20.49 27.90
C ASN A 492 9.99 -19.61 27.22
N THR A 493 10.72 -18.82 27.99
CA THR A 493 11.77 -17.93 27.47
C THR A 493 12.86 -18.69 26.70
N HIS A 494 13.30 -19.87 27.18
CA HIS A 494 14.35 -20.65 26.53
C HIS A 494 13.92 -21.17 25.15
N GLU A 495 12.64 -21.54 24.99
CA GLU A 495 12.08 -21.97 23.71
C GLU A 495 12.03 -20.83 22.68
N LEU A 496 11.73 -19.60 23.13
CA LEU A 496 11.72 -18.42 22.25
C LEU A 496 13.14 -18.02 21.83
N VAL A 497 14.10 -18.06 22.74
CA VAL A 497 15.51 -17.74 22.41
C VAL A 497 16.11 -18.80 21.48
N GLY A 498 15.82 -20.07 21.74
CA GLY A 498 16.38 -21.22 21.04
C GLY A 498 15.79 -21.51 19.66
N SER A 499 14.60 -20.98 19.33
CA SER A 499 13.91 -21.27 18.07
C SER A 499 13.40 -19.99 17.40
N GLU A 500 13.85 -19.75 16.17
CA GLU A 500 13.37 -18.63 15.36
C GLU A 500 11.87 -18.74 15.07
N GLU A 501 11.36 -19.95 14.84
CA GLU A 501 9.94 -20.20 14.61
C GLU A 501 9.11 -19.85 15.85
N ASN A 502 9.52 -20.34 17.04
CA ASN A 502 8.79 -20.04 18.28
C ASN A 502 8.77 -18.53 18.54
N PHE A 503 9.88 -17.84 18.27
CA PHE A 503 9.95 -16.39 18.35
C PHE A 503 8.99 -15.69 17.38
N ARG A 504 8.96 -16.10 16.10
CA ARG A 504 8.01 -15.54 15.10
C ARG A 504 6.55 -15.75 15.50
N ASN A 505 6.23 -16.95 15.98
CA ASN A 505 4.90 -17.30 16.47
C ASN A 505 4.51 -16.45 17.68
N ALA A 506 5.45 -16.19 18.60
CA ALA A 506 5.23 -15.29 19.73
C ALA A 506 5.01 -13.84 19.30
N LYS A 507 5.82 -13.29 18.37
CA LYS A 507 5.61 -11.94 17.82
C LYS A 507 4.26 -11.80 17.14
N THR A 508 3.82 -12.82 16.42
CA THR A 508 2.50 -12.84 15.77
C THR A 508 1.38 -12.87 16.81
N ALA A 509 1.52 -13.69 17.86
CA ALA A 509 0.55 -13.78 18.97
C ALA A 509 0.45 -12.46 19.76
N GLU A 510 1.56 -11.75 19.95
CA GLU A 510 1.60 -10.44 20.63
C GLU A 510 0.61 -9.44 20.00
N LEU A 511 0.53 -9.38 18.67
CA LEU A 511 -0.36 -8.47 17.95
C LEU A 511 -1.84 -8.70 18.35
N PHE A 512 -2.22 -9.95 18.54
CA PHE A 512 -3.59 -10.36 18.84
C PHE A 512 -3.95 -10.30 20.33
N THR A 513 -3.04 -9.76 21.15
CA THR A 513 -3.39 -9.30 22.51
C THR A 513 -3.98 -7.87 22.52
N THR A 514 -4.01 -7.22 21.35
CA THR A 514 -4.51 -5.86 21.14
C THR A 514 -5.78 -5.85 20.28
N LYS A 515 -6.51 -4.73 20.30
CA LYS A 515 -7.78 -4.61 19.56
C LYS A 515 -7.56 -4.45 18.06
N ASN A 516 -6.60 -3.65 17.63
CA ASN A 516 -6.35 -3.40 16.21
C ASN A 516 -4.90 -3.73 15.87
N GLN A 517 -4.69 -4.41 14.74
CA GLN A 517 -3.38 -4.88 14.34
C GLN A 517 -3.20 -4.88 12.83
N PHE A 518 -1.96 -4.92 12.38
CA PHE A 518 -1.62 -5.04 10.97
C PHE A 518 -0.41 -5.96 10.72
N PHE A 519 -0.30 -6.46 9.50
CA PHE A 519 0.83 -7.25 9.02
C PHE A 519 1.12 -6.96 7.55
N THR A 520 2.36 -7.16 7.11
CA THR A 520 2.73 -7.07 5.70
C THR A 520 2.49 -8.41 5.00
N LEU A 521 2.22 -8.40 3.68
CA LEU A 521 2.11 -9.66 2.93
C LEU A 521 3.40 -10.51 3.00
N PRO A 522 4.63 -9.96 2.86
CA PRO A 522 5.84 -10.73 3.06
C PRO A 522 5.91 -11.44 4.43
N ASP A 523 5.48 -10.77 5.51
CA ASP A 523 5.46 -11.39 6.84
C ASP A 523 4.43 -12.53 6.93
N MET A 524 3.22 -12.33 6.39
CA MET A 524 2.19 -13.37 6.34
C MET A 524 2.73 -14.64 5.67
N PHE A 525 3.39 -14.46 4.52
CA PHE A 525 3.94 -15.55 3.72
C PHE A 525 5.32 -16.04 4.19
N GLY A 526 5.89 -15.50 5.26
CA GLY A 526 7.20 -15.94 5.78
C GLY A 526 8.37 -15.66 4.83
N MET A 527 8.24 -14.65 3.99
CA MET A 527 9.27 -14.26 3.02
C MET A 527 10.46 -13.61 3.71
N SER A 528 11.63 -13.69 3.08
CA SER A 528 12.84 -12.97 3.51
C SER A 528 12.95 -11.60 2.85
N GLU A 529 12.28 -11.43 1.72
CA GLU A 529 12.31 -10.27 0.85
C GLU A 529 11.62 -9.06 1.50
N LYS A 530 12.32 -7.94 1.55
CA LYS A 530 11.82 -6.66 2.07
C LYS A 530 10.97 -5.96 1.00
N ILE A 531 10.03 -5.13 1.43
CA ILE A 531 9.34 -4.21 0.53
C ILE A 531 10.25 -3.03 0.19
N ASN A 532 10.87 -2.42 1.20
CA ASN A 532 11.78 -1.30 1.07
C ASN A 532 12.93 -1.37 2.09
N GLN A 533 14.06 -0.77 1.72
CA GLN A 533 15.15 -0.43 2.62
C GLN A 533 15.29 1.09 2.67
N PRO A 534 14.85 1.76 3.75
CA PRO A 534 14.96 3.20 3.87
C PRO A 534 16.40 3.71 3.75
N GLY A 535 16.55 4.91 3.18
CA GLY A 535 17.85 5.58 3.05
C GLY A 535 18.68 5.13 1.85
N THR A 536 18.27 4.11 1.10
CA THR A 536 18.88 3.76 -0.18
C THR A 536 18.15 4.48 -1.32
N GLN A 537 18.87 5.22 -2.16
CA GLN A 537 18.28 5.81 -3.36
C GLN A 537 17.96 4.73 -4.41
N ASN A 538 16.96 4.99 -5.25
CA ASN A 538 16.68 4.12 -6.40
C ASN A 538 17.94 3.98 -7.28
N GLY A 539 18.23 2.76 -7.70
CA GLY A 539 19.46 2.40 -8.43
C GLY A 539 20.62 1.94 -7.55
N VAL A 540 20.58 2.15 -6.23
CA VAL A 540 21.54 1.55 -5.28
C VAL A 540 21.07 0.18 -4.79
N ASP A 541 19.77 0.05 -4.48
CA ASP A 541 19.13 -1.25 -4.27
C ASP A 541 18.02 -1.46 -5.32
N SER A 542 18.29 -2.33 -6.30
CA SER A 542 17.33 -2.70 -7.36
C SER A 542 16.18 -3.58 -6.86
N ASN A 543 16.12 -3.89 -5.55
CA ASN A 543 15.08 -4.73 -4.97
C ASN A 543 13.95 -3.94 -4.30
N ASN A 544 14.13 -2.65 -4.00
CA ASN A 544 13.06 -1.83 -3.40
C ASN A 544 11.82 -1.78 -4.31
N TRP A 545 10.65 -1.91 -3.70
CA TRP A 545 9.35 -1.82 -4.37
C TRP A 545 9.13 -2.91 -5.43
N THR A 546 9.89 -4.01 -5.39
CA THR A 546 9.76 -5.07 -6.39
C THR A 546 9.05 -6.33 -5.88
N VAL A 547 8.99 -6.60 -4.57
CA VAL A 547 8.54 -7.89 -4.05
C VAL A 547 7.09 -8.22 -4.42
N ARG A 548 6.86 -9.41 -5.00
CA ARG A 548 5.55 -9.94 -5.39
C ARG A 548 5.25 -11.23 -4.64
N ILE A 549 3.98 -11.44 -4.31
CA ILE A 549 3.50 -12.76 -3.93
C ILE A 549 3.37 -13.59 -5.22
N PRO A 550 3.88 -14.83 -5.27
CA PRO A 550 3.92 -15.62 -6.49
C PRO A 550 2.52 -16.03 -6.96
N THR A 551 2.38 -16.33 -8.25
CA THR A 551 1.11 -16.77 -8.85
C THR A 551 0.52 -18.01 -8.18
N ASP A 552 1.37 -18.91 -7.69
CA ASP A 552 1.00 -20.13 -6.94
C ASP A 552 0.83 -19.90 -5.42
N TYR A 553 0.38 -18.70 -5.03
CA TYR A 553 0.34 -18.21 -3.64
C TYR A 553 -0.25 -19.19 -2.62
N GLU A 554 -1.27 -19.98 -2.98
CA GLU A 554 -1.86 -20.96 -2.07
C GLU A 554 -0.83 -22.04 -1.70
N SER A 555 -0.20 -22.64 -2.71
CA SER A 555 0.86 -23.62 -2.54
C SER A 555 2.04 -23.06 -1.76
N PHE A 556 2.46 -21.85 -2.14
CA PHE A 556 3.54 -21.15 -1.47
C PHE A 556 3.23 -20.91 0.02
N TYR A 557 2.03 -20.46 0.37
CA TYR A 557 1.66 -20.20 1.76
C TYR A 557 1.67 -21.46 2.63
N TYR A 558 1.06 -22.56 2.16
CA TYR A 558 1.00 -23.79 2.95
C TYR A 558 2.37 -24.46 3.08
N GLN A 559 3.22 -24.37 2.04
CA GLN A 559 4.62 -24.78 2.14
C GLN A 559 5.35 -23.97 3.22
N GLN A 560 5.20 -22.63 3.20
CA GLN A 560 5.83 -21.73 4.16
C GLN A 560 5.35 -21.97 5.60
N LEU A 561 4.08 -22.32 5.80
CA LEU A 561 3.55 -22.75 7.09
C LEU A 561 4.16 -24.06 7.56
N SER A 562 4.31 -25.05 6.68
CA SER A 562 4.93 -26.35 6.98
C SER A 562 6.45 -26.27 7.19
N ASP A 563 7.11 -25.25 6.65
CA ASP A 563 8.52 -24.98 6.91
C ASP A 563 8.73 -24.10 8.16
N GLY A 564 7.65 -23.57 8.75
CA GLY A 564 7.68 -22.79 9.99
C GLY A 564 8.02 -21.33 9.77
N TYR A 565 7.91 -20.83 8.54
CA TYR A 565 8.17 -19.44 8.18
C TYR A 565 6.90 -18.59 8.12
N GLY A 566 5.80 -19.14 7.59
CA GLY A 566 4.53 -18.43 7.45
C GLY A 566 3.84 -18.16 8.78
N MET A 567 2.98 -17.13 8.81
CA MET A 567 2.19 -16.80 10.00
C MET A 567 1.11 -17.85 10.26
N ASN A 568 1.30 -18.69 11.29
CA ASN A 568 0.31 -19.65 11.76
C ASN A 568 -0.74 -18.94 12.63
N MET A 569 -1.81 -18.46 11.99
CA MET A 569 -2.87 -17.69 12.64
C MET A 569 -3.61 -18.48 13.75
N PRO A 570 -3.97 -19.76 13.57
CA PRO A 570 -4.56 -20.54 14.65
C PRO A 570 -3.67 -20.60 15.90
N ASP A 571 -2.37 -20.79 15.73
CA ASP A 571 -1.39 -20.79 16.83
C ASP A 571 -1.33 -19.44 17.55
N ALA A 572 -1.26 -18.35 16.76
CA ALA A 572 -1.22 -17.00 17.28
C ALA A 572 -2.47 -16.66 18.13
N ARG A 573 -3.67 -17.09 17.66
CA ARG A 573 -4.93 -16.95 18.41
C ARG A 573 -4.92 -17.74 19.71
N ALA A 574 -4.51 -19.01 19.67
CA ALA A 574 -4.47 -19.86 20.85
C ALA A 574 -3.52 -19.29 21.93
N LYS A 575 -2.34 -18.81 21.53
CA LYS A 575 -1.38 -18.13 22.42
C LYS A 575 -1.97 -16.84 23.00
N ALA A 576 -2.61 -16.00 22.20
CA ALA A 576 -3.24 -14.77 22.66
C ALA A 576 -4.37 -15.02 23.67
N LEU A 577 -5.22 -16.03 23.44
CA LEU A 577 -6.28 -16.44 24.38
C LEU A 577 -5.70 -16.86 25.73
N LYS A 578 -4.64 -17.69 25.73
CA LYS A 578 -3.92 -18.09 26.96
C LYS A 578 -3.30 -16.88 27.67
N ALA A 579 -2.70 -15.96 26.92
CA ALA A 579 -2.13 -14.73 27.46
C ALA A 579 -3.19 -13.89 28.19
N LYS A 580 -4.40 -13.77 27.61
CA LYS A 580 -5.55 -13.06 28.18
C LYS A 580 -6.35 -13.85 29.24
N ASN A 581 -5.86 -15.03 29.68
CA ASN A 581 -6.54 -15.89 30.67
C ASN A 581 -7.94 -16.36 30.24
N SER A 582 -8.16 -16.59 28.94
CA SER A 582 -9.39 -17.23 28.47
C SER A 582 -9.61 -18.59 29.18
N HIS A 583 -10.86 -18.84 29.57
CA HIS A 583 -11.28 -20.11 30.17
C HIS A 583 -11.87 -21.09 29.14
N ASN A 584 -11.94 -20.69 27.87
CA ASN A 584 -12.51 -21.49 26.78
C ASN A 584 -11.50 -22.52 26.26
N GLN A 585 -11.27 -23.56 27.07
CA GLN A 585 -10.28 -24.61 26.75
C GLN A 585 -10.64 -25.39 25.48
N GLU A 586 -11.93 -25.53 25.17
CA GLU A 586 -12.35 -26.19 23.94
C GLU A 586 -11.89 -25.41 22.69
N LEU A 587 -12.15 -24.10 22.65
CA LEU A 587 -11.70 -23.23 21.57
C LEU A 587 -10.18 -23.26 21.44
N ILE A 588 -9.47 -23.13 22.56
CA ILE A 588 -8.00 -23.17 22.59
C ILE A 588 -7.48 -24.49 22.00
N ASN A 589 -8.03 -25.64 22.42
CA ASN A 589 -7.61 -26.94 21.92
C ASN A 589 -7.88 -27.10 20.42
N LYS A 590 -9.07 -26.68 19.93
CA LYS A 590 -9.40 -26.73 18.50
C LYS A 590 -8.49 -25.83 17.66
N LEU A 591 -8.15 -24.64 18.14
CA LEU A 591 -7.17 -23.76 17.49
C LEU A 591 -5.79 -24.41 17.43
N GLN A 592 -5.36 -25.09 18.50
CA GLN A 592 -4.08 -25.82 18.52
C GLN A 592 -4.07 -27.00 17.55
N THR A 593 -5.19 -27.71 17.41
CA THR A 593 -5.34 -28.76 16.39
C THR A 593 -5.25 -28.18 14.98
N ALA A 594 -5.96 -27.08 14.70
CA ALA A 594 -5.88 -26.37 13.42
C ALA A 594 -4.45 -25.87 13.13
N ALA A 595 -3.74 -25.38 14.14
CA ALA A 595 -2.34 -24.97 14.01
C ALA A 595 -1.43 -26.15 13.66
N ALA A 596 -1.63 -27.31 14.30
CA ALA A 596 -0.84 -28.52 14.07
C ALA A 596 -1.04 -29.06 12.65
N ILE A 597 -2.28 -29.05 12.16
CA ILE A 597 -2.61 -29.40 10.77
C ILE A 597 -1.73 -28.63 9.79
N LEU A 598 -1.61 -27.31 9.94
CA LEU A 598 -0.83 -26.46 9.03
C LEU A 598 0.69 -26.72 9.08
N ARG A 599 1.18 -27.49 10.07
CA ARG A 599 2.58 -27.93 10.18
C ARG A 599 2.79 -29.34 9.63
N GLU A 600 1.72 -30.10 9.36
CA GLU A 600 1.83 -31.45 8.83
C GLU A 600 2.36 -31.44 7.40
N LYS A 601 3.02 -32.53 7.01
CA LYS A 601 3.37 -32.77 5.61
C LYS A 601 2.15 -33.28 4.86
N GLY A 602 1.89 -32.75 3.66
CA GLY A 602 0.74 -33.14 2.87
C GLY A 602 0.61 -32.41 1.52
N PRO A 603 -0.62 -32.24 1.04
CA PRO A 603 -0.94 -31.43 -0.14
C PRO A 603 -0.93 -29.94 0.18
N ASN A 604 -0.32 -29.13 -0.69
CA ASN A 604 -0.16 -27.68 -0.51
C ASN A 604 -1.33 -26.86 -1.09
N THR A 605 -2.41 -27.46 -1.57
CA THR A 605 -3.62 -26.75 -1.99
C THR A 605 -4.87 -27.40 -1.39
N GLN A 606 -5.92 -26.61 -1.17
CA GLN A 606 -7.20 -27.13 -0.68
C GLN A 606 -7.78 -28.16 -1.66
N ALA A 607 -7.63 -27.93 -2.97
CA ALA A 607 -8.08 -28.87 -3.99
C ALA A 607 -7.39 -30.24 -3.87
N ASP A 608 -6.07 -30.23 -3.68
CA ASP A 608 -5.29 -31.47 -3.49
C ASP A 608 -5.59 -32.13 -2.13
N ALA A 609 -5.83 -31.33 -1.08
CA ALA A 609 -6.26 -31.83 0.22
C ALA A 609 -7.62 -32.53 0.15
N ASP A 610 -8.58 -31.96 -0.57
CA ASP A 610 -9.89 -32.55 -0.80
C ASP A 610 -9.80 -33.82 -1.65
N ALA A 611 -8.93 -33.85 -2.66
CA ALA A 611 -8.69 -35.05 -3.46
C ALA A 611 -8.05 -36.18 -2.65
N GLN A 612 -7.14 -35.85 -1.73
CA GLN A 612 -6.40 -36.83 -0.94
C GLN A 612 -7.19 -37.34 0.28
N TYR A 613 -7.89 -36.47 1.00
CA TYR A 613 -8.55 -36.80 2.27
C TYR A 613 -10.08 -36.84 2.18
N GLY A 614 -10.66 -36.23 1.14
CA GLY A 614 -12.10 -35.99 0.99
C GLY A 614 -12.51 -34.64 1.56
N ALA A 615 -13.35 -33.90 0.82
CA ALA A 615 -13.75 -32.53 1.18
C ALA A 615 -14.46 -32.39 2.54
N ASN A 616 -15.07 -33.48 3.04
CA ASN A 616 -15.77 -33.53 4.33
C ASN A 616 -14.90 -34.04 5.50
N PHE A 617 -13.64 -34.40 5.25
CA PHE A 617 -12.73 -34.85 6.29
C PHE A 617 -12.31 -33.70 7.19
N SER A 618 -12.25 -33.92 8.51
CA SER A 618 -11.68 -32.96 9.44
C SER A 618 -11.00 -33.63 10.63
N LYS A 619 -9.83 -33.10 10.99
CA LYS A 619 -9.15 -33.38 12.27
C LYS A 619 -9.54 -32.40 13.38
N ILE A 620 -10.23 -31.31 13.07
CA ILE A 620 -10.62 -30.26 14.04
C ILE A 620 -11.90 -30.65 14.80
N SER A 621 -12.81 -31.38 14.14
CA SER A 621 -14.12 -31.79 14.68
C SER A 621 -14.04 -32.71 15.89
#